data_AF-A0AB74LRK6-F1
#
_entry.id   AF-A0AB74LRK6-F1
#
_cell.length_a   1.000
_cell.length_b   1.000
_cell.length_c   1.000
_cell.angle_alpha   90.00
_cell.angle_beta   90.00
_cell.angle_gamma   90.00
#
_symmetry.space_group_name_H-M   'P 1'
#
loop_
_entity.id
_entity.type
_entity.pdbx_description
1 polymer ?
#
loop_
_entity_poly.entity_id
_entity_poly.type
_entity_poly.pdbx_seq_one_letter_code
_entity_poly.pdbx_strand_id
1 'polypeptide(L)'
;MSGRHGNSSVGGRALEALRAVALYPQGMRLTAHPKAMHTLADLGYVEERPARWPGAKPLEHAWFITHTGRELLAVLGGGDRG
;
A
#
# COMPACT_ATOMS: atom_id res chain seq x y z
N MET A 1 -2.95 -28.63 -3.95
CA MET A 1 -4.06 -28.10 -3.14
C MET A 1 -3.55 -26.87 -2.40
N SER A 2 -3.70 -25.67 -2.99
CA SER A 2 -3.17 -24.43 -2.43
C SER A 2 -4.13 -23.88 -1.38
N GLY A 3 -3.87 -24.21 -0.11
CA GLY A 3 -4.57 -23.65 1.04
C GLY A 3 -4.19 -22.18 1.22
N ARG A 4 -5.10 -21.30 0.80
CA ARG A 4 -5.07 -19.86 1.03
C ARG A 4 -5.11 -19.60 2.54
N HIS A 5 -3.98 -19.26 3.15
CA HIS A 5 -3.96 -18.69 4.50
C HIS A 5 -4.61 -17.31 4.46
N GLY A 6 -5.90 -17.27 4.79
CA GLY A 6 -6.57 -16.05 5.23
C GLY A 6 -6.04 -15.67 6.60
N ASN A 7 -4.97 -14.89 6.66
CA ASN A 7 -4.47 -14.35 7.93
C ASN A 7 -5.22 -13.05 8.23
N SER A 8 -6.38 -13.21 8.87
CA SER A 8 -7.34 -12.15 9.24
C SER A 8 -6.86 -11.18 10.32
N SER A 9 -5.57 -11.13 10.62
CA SER A 9 -4.99 -10.13 11.50
C SER A 9 -4.80 -8.82 10.75
N VAL A 10 -4.89 -7.68 11.45
CA VAL A 10 -4.68 -6.33 10.89
C VAL A 10 -3.41 -6.24 10.04
N GLY A 11 -2.38 -7.05 10.36
CA GLY A 11 -1.15 -7.17 9.58
C GLY A 11 -1.31 -7.74 8.16
N GLY A 12 -2.23 -8.71 7.95
CA GLY A 12 -2.47 -9.28 6.61
C GLY A 12 -3.08 -8.25 5.65
N ARG A 13 -4.09 -7.52 6.11
CA ARG A 13 -4.75 -6.47 5.30
C ARG A 13 -3.86 -5.25 5.05
N ALA A 14 -3.03 -4.88 6.03
CA ALA A 14 -2.05 -3.79 5.86
C ALA A 14 -0.97 -4.18 4.86
N LEU A 15 -0.48 -5.42 4.90
CA LEU A 15 0.49 -5.92 3.92
C LEU A 15 -0.10 -5.99 2.51
N GLU A 16 -1.35 -6.45 2.37
CA GLU A 16 -2.05 -6.44 1.08
C GLU A 16 -2.20 -5.01 0.53
N ALA A 17 -2.61 -4.06 1.38
CA ALA A 17 -2.72 -2.65 0.98
C ALA A 17 -1.36 -2.06 0.57
N LEU A 18 -0.29 -2.35 1.32
CA LEU A 18 1.06 -1.89 1.03
C LEU A 18 1.59 -2.47 -0.28
N ARG A 19 1.36 -3.77 -0.54
CA ARG A 19 1.68 -4.42 -1.82
C ARG A 19 0.89 -3.79 -2.95
N ALA A 20 -0.40 -3.54 -2.74
CA ALA A 20 -1.27 -2.99 -3.74
C ALA A 20 -0.80 -1.57 -4.14
N VAL A 21 -0.49 -0.66 -3.20
CA VAL A 21 -0.01 0.69 -3.54
C VAL A 21 1.35 0.66 -4.27
N ALA A 22 2.21 -0.31 -3.98
CA ALA A 22 3.48 -0.46 -4.69
C ALA A 22 3.32 -0.76 -6.19
N LEU A 23 2.19 -1.35 -6.60
CA LEU A 23 1.89 -1.66 -8.01
C LEU A 23 1.41 -0.43 -8.80
N TYR A 24 1.05 0.68 -8.14
CA TYR A 24 0.51 1.89 -8.79
C TYR A 24 1.46 3.08 -8.60
N PRO A 25 2.50 3.24 -9.45
CA PRO A 25 3.45 4.34 -9.33
C PRO A 25 2.81 5.73 -9.55
N GLN A 26 1.67 5.80 -10.26
CA GLN A 26 0.86 7.01 -10.43
C GLN A 26 0.03 7.38 -9.19
N GLY A 27 0.07 6.56 -8.14
CA GLY A 27 -0.72 6.71 -6.92
C GLY A 27 -1.98 5.84 -6.94
N MET A 28 -2.39 5.41 -5.76
CA MET A 28 -3.63 4.66 -5.53
C MET A 28 -4.72 5.59 -4.98
N ARG A 29 -5.97 5.40 -5.39
CA ARG A 29 -7.09 6.21 -4.90
C ARG A 29 -7.24 6.13 -3.39
N LEU A 30 -7.60 7.26 -2.76
CA LEU A 30 -7.78 7.33 -1.30
C LEU A 30 -8.90 6.44 -0.76
N THR A 31 -9.89 6.12 -1.60
CA THR A 31 -11.00 5.23 -1.24
C THR A 31 -10.59 3.76 -1.15
N ALA A 32 -9.40 3.39 -1.63
CA ALA A 32 -8.89 2.03 -1.55
C ALA A 32 -8.31 1.76 -0.16
N HIS A 33 -8.76 0.66 0.48
CA HIS A 33 -8.25 0.20 1.78
C HIS A 33 -8.22 1.28 2.88
N PRO A 34 -9.31 2.04 3.13
CA PRO A 34 -9.26 3.28 3.89
C PRO A 34 -8.64 3.11 5.28
N LYS A 35 -9.08 2.13 6.07
CA LYS A 35 -8.52 1.89 7.41
C LYS A 35 -7.03 1.50 7.40
N ALA A 36 -6.61 0.68 6.44
CA ALA A 36 -5.24 0.20 6.38
C ALA A 36 -4.29 1.29 5.88
N MET A 37 -4.71 2.09 4.89
CA MET A 37 -3.89 3.18 4.36
C MET A 37 -3.65 4.28 5.38
N HIS A 38 -4.65 4.63 6.20
CA HIS A 38 -4.43 5.58 7.30
C HIS A 38 -3.39 5.06 8.29
N THR A 39 -3.49 3.81 8.74
CA THR A 39 -2.46 3.22 9.62
C THR A 39 -1.08 3.20 8.96
N LEU A 40 -0.98 2.85 7.68
CA LEU A 40 0.30 2.87 6.97
C LEU A 40 0.86 4.29 6.81
N ALA A 41 -0.01 5.30 6.69
CA ALA A 41 0.38 6.70 6.59
C ALA A 41 0.89 7.23 7.94
N ASP A 42 0.19 6.92 9.04
CA ASP A 42 0.64 7.25 10.40
C ASP A 42 2.01 6.62 10.72
N LEU A 43 2.29 5.45 10.16
CA LEU A 43 3.58 4.75 10.29
C LEU A 43 4.64 5.20 9.26
N GLY A 44 4.31 6.12 8.36
CA GLY A 44 5.24 6.65 7.36
C GLY A 44 5.57 5.73 6.19
N TYR A 45 4.82 4.64 5.99
CA TYR A 45 5.01 3.70 4.87
C TYR A 45 4.33 4.14 3.57
N VAL A 46 3.29 4.97 3.69
CA VAL A 46 2.63 5.62 2.56
C VAL A 46 2.44 7.10 2.86
N GLU A 47 2.23 7.90 1.84
CA GLU A 47 1.93 9.32 1.96
C GLU A 47 0.79 9.72 1.01
N GLU A 48 -0.01 10.69 1.43
CA GLU A 48 -1.01 11.33 0.57
C GLU A 48 -0.34 12.43 -0.27
N ARG A 49 -0.48 12.36 -1.59
CA ARG A 49 0.03 13.39 -2.51
C ARG A 49 -0.96 13.65 -3.65
N PRO A 50 -0.83 14.77 -4.37
CA PRO A 50 -1.60 15.00 -5.59
C PRO A 50 -1.45 13.84 -6.58
N ALA A 51 -2.59 13.35 -7.07
CA ALA A 51 -2.68 12.26 -8.02
C ALA A 51 -1.94 12.60 -9.33
N ARG A 52 -1.28 11.61 -9.93
CA ARG A 52 -0.47 11.81 -11.16
C ARG A 52 -1.05 11.16 -12.41
N TRP A 53 -2.28 10.67 -12.37
CA TRP A 53 -2.92 10.05 -13.54
C TRP A 53 -3.61 11.07 -14.46
N PRO A 54 -3.73 10.77 -15.77
CA PRO A 54 -4.46 11.61 -16.70
C PRO A 54 -5.92 11.81 -16.25
N GLY A 55 -6.36 13.07 -16.22
CA GLY A 55 -7.72 13.44 -15.80
C GLY A 55 -7.94 13.53 -14.29
N ALA A 56 -6.89 13.39 -13.47
CA ALA A 56 -6.97 13.72 -12.04
C ALA A 56 -7.36 15.19 -11.86
N LYS A 57 -8.30 15.45 -10.93
CA LYS A 57 -8.64 16.84 -10.60
C LYS A 57 -7.47 17.51 -9.86
N PRO A 58 -7.33 18.85 -9.90
CA PRO A 58 -6.26 19.56 -9.19
C PRO A 58 -6.21 19.31 -7.68
N LEU A 59 -7.34 18.93 -7.08
CA LEU A 59 -7.48 18.59 -5.65
C LEU A 59 -7.59 17.09 -5.40
N GLU A 60 -7.45 16.25 -6.44
CA GLU A 60 -7.52 14.81 -6.28
C GLU A 60 -6.18 14.30 -5.75
N HIS A 61 -6.25 13.66 -4.58
CA HIS A 61 -5.10 13.08 -3.92
C HIS A 61 -5.11 11.56 -4.04
N ALA A 62 -3.95 10.96 -3.81
CA ALA A 62 -3.70 9.55 -3.91
C ALA A 62 -2.67 9.09 -2.89
N TRP A 63 -2.74 7.83 -2.52
CA TRP A 63 -1.73 7.14 -1.72
C TRP A 63 -0.52 6.80 -2.59
N PHE A 64 0.67 7.18 -2.13
CA PHE A 64 1.94 6.80 -2.72
C PHE A 64 2.77 6.05 -1.68
N ILE A 65 3.49 5.03 -2.13
CA ILE A 65 4.43 4.33 -1.25
C ILE A 65 5.68 5.17 -1.02
N THR A 66 6.11 5.31 0.24
CA THR A 66 7.35 6.01 0.60
C THR A 66 8.56 5.10 0.38
N HIS A 67 9.77 5.64 0.56
CA HIS A 67 10.98 4.82 0.58
C HIS A 67 10.91 3.75 1.68
N THR A 68 10.57 4.15 2.91
CA THR A 68 10.41 3.25 4.07
C THR A 68 9.38 2.15 3.80
N GLY A 69 8.26 2.46 3.15
CA GLY A 69 7.26 1.46 2.76
C GLY A 69 7.79 0.42 1.79
N ARG A 70 8.65 0.83 0.83
CA ARG A 70 9.31 -0.09 -0.09
C ARG A 70 10.33 -0.98 0.60
N GLU A 71 11.10 -0.45 1.55
CA GLU A 71 12.03 -1.23 2.35
C GLU A 71 11.30 -2.30 3.18
N LEU A 72 10.18 -1.92 3.81
CA LEU A 72 9.34 -2.88 4.53
C LEU A 72 8.84 -3.99 3.61
N LEU A 73 8.40 -3.67 2.38
CA LEU A 73 8.02 -4.70 1.41
C LEU A 73 9.19 -5.61 1.01
N ALA A 74 10.41 -5.07 0.90
CA ALA A 74 11.59 -5.88 0.59
C ALA A 74 11.90 -6.87 1.73
N VAL A 75 11.81 -6.42 2.99
CA VAL A 75 12.00 -7.27 4.17
C VAL A 75 10.91 -8.36 4.26
N LEU A 76 9.64 -7.98 4.05
CA LEU A 76 8.50 -8.91 4.15
C LEU A 76 8.35 -9.83 2.92
N GLY A 77 8.82 -9.41 1.75
CA GLY A 77 8.78 -10.17 0.50
C GLY A 77 10.01 -11.06 0.30
N GLY A 78 11.15 -10.74 0.92
CA GLY A 78 12.37 -11.54 0.89
C GLY A 78 12.29 -12.88 1.65
N GLY A 79 11.21 -13.12 2.39
CA GLY A 79 10.96 -14.38 3.10
C GLY A 79 10.45 -15.55 2.23
N ASP A 80 10.17 -15.32 0.93
CA ASP A 80 9.74 -16.36 -0.03
C ASP A 80 10.93 -16.84 -0.91
N ARG A 81 12.05 -17.15 -0.26
CA ARG A 81 13.16 -17.95 -0.84
C ARG A 81 13.69 -18.89 0.22
N GLY A 82 12.97 -19.98 0.45
CA GLY A 82 13.41 -21.16 1.19
C GLY A 82 12.99 -22.39 0.41
#